data_AF-A0A553EW03-F1
#
_entry.id   AF-A0A553EW03-F1
#
_cell.length_a   1.000
_cell.length_b   1.000
_cell.length_c   1.000
_cell.angle_alpha   90.00
_cell.angle_beta   90.00
_cell.angle_gamma   90.00
#
_symmetry.space_group_name_H-M   'P 1'
#
loop_
_entity.id
_entity.type
_entity.pdbx_description
1 polymer ?
#
loop_
_entity_poly.entity_id
_entity_poly.type
_entity_poly.pdbx_seq_one_letter_code
_entity_poly.pdbx_strand_id
1 'polypeptide(L)'
;MKVLYIFVICSILFTDKTRHIDYNGKKVKTTYNAPSEFYGIYKGKKEGYLKLNEDGSGEYKYDVFGFAPASCKPSAIAIEWGFLVDEKDSLVSFTREYGLSYPILMKCTGDIRFQGCRKEVMLDFIMKYNKGGLGVSSSDDWIKN
;
A
#
# COMPACT_ATOMS: atom_id res chain seq x y z
N MET A 1 -29.44 -35.23 37.62
CA MET A 1 -28.17 -34.53 37.28
C MET A 1 -28.38 -33.76 35.98
N LYS A 2 -28.27 -32.43 35.99
CA LYS A 2 -28.33 -31.59 34.78
C LYS A 2 -26.92 -31.07 34.50
N VAL A 3 -26.29 -31.54 33.43
CA VAL A 3 -25.00 -31.03 32.95
C VAL A 3 -25.29 -29.86 32.03
N LEU A 4 -24.88 -28.66 32.44
CA LEU A 4 -25.01 -27.44 31.68
C LEU A 4 -23.79 -27.30 30.75
N TYR A 5 -23.97 -27.54 29.45
CA TYR A 5 -22.96 -27.25 28.44
C TYR A 5 -22.97 -25.75 28.14
N ILE A 6 -21.93 -25.03 28.55
CA ILE A 6 -21.70 -23.64 28.15
C ILE A 6 -21.00 -23.68 26.79
N PHE A 7 -21.77 -23.36 25.75
CA PHE A 7 -21.25 -23.12 24.39
C PHE A 7 -20.63 -21.71 24.38
N VAL A 8 -19.31 -21.60 24.51
CA VAL A 8 -18.60 -20.34 24.30
C VAL A 8 -18.51 -20.11 22.79
N ILE A 9 -19.43 -19.31 22.26
CA ILE A 9 -19.36 -18.84 20.87
C ILE A 9 -18.29 -17.75 20.83
N CYS A 10 -17.07 -18.13 20.48
CA CYS A 10 -15.99 -17.19 20.17
C CYS A 10 -16.32 -16.52 18.83
N SER A 11 -16.92 -15.33 18.89
CA SER A 11 -17.18 -14.51 17.72
C SER A 11 -15.85 -13.99 17.19
N ILE A 12 -15.29 -14.66 16.18
CA ILE A 12 -14.13 -14.14 15.45
C ILE A 12 -14.63 -12.91 14.70
N LEU A 13 -14.36 -11.73 15.26
CA LEU A 13 -14.51 -10.46 14.55
C LEU A 13 -13.49 -10.47 13.42
N PHE A 14 -13.91 -10.93 12.24
CA PHE A 14 -13.14 -10.73 11.02
C PHE A 14 -13.18 -9.24 10.71
N THR A 15 -12.15 -8.52 11.13
CA THR A 15 -11.96 -7.14 10.69
C THR A 15 -11.74 -7.17 9.19
N ASP A 16 -12.71 -6.66 8.45
CA ASP A 16 -12.63 -6.56 6.99
C ASP A 16 -11.42 -5.68 6.63
N LYS A 17 -10.41 -6.31 6.00
CA LYS A 17 -9.15 -5.65 5.61
C LYS A 17 -9.27 -4.88 4.29
N THR A 18 -10.49 -4.49 3.92
CA THR A 18 -10.78 -3.66 2.76
C THR A 18 -10.98 -2.20 3.17
N ARG A 19 -10.73 -1.29 2.23
CA ARG A 19 -11.03 0.13 2.38
C ARG A 19 -11.40 0.75 1.04
N HIS A 20 -11.95 1.96 1.07
CA HIS A 20 -12.20 2.73 -0.13
C HIS A 20 -11.25 3.93 -0.15
N ILE A 21 -10.54 4.11 -1.27
CA ILE A 21 -9.70 5.28 -1.51
C ILE A 21 -10.32 6.06 -2.68
N ASP A 22 -10.59 7.34 -2.48
CA ASP A 22 -11.08 8.23 -3.53
C ASP A 22 -9.93 8.58 -4.48
N TYR A 23 -10.03 8.15 -5.74
CA TYR A 23 -9.03 8.40 -6.77
C TYR A 23 -9.70 8.88 -8.05
N ASN A 24 -9.28 10.05 -8.55
CA ASN A 24 -9.86 10.71 -9.73
C ASN A 24 -11.40 10.83 -9.68
N GLY A 25 -11.93 11.20 -8.51
CA GLY A 25 -13.37 11.38 -8.29
C GLY A 25 -14.19 10.09 -8.19
N LYS A 26 -13.54 8.93 -8.10
CA LYS A 26 -14.18 7.62 -7.94
C LYS A 26 -13.75 6.96 -6.64
N LYS A 27 -14.71 6.35 -5.94
CA LYS A 27 -14.42 5.43 -4.82
C LYS A 27 -13.87 4.13 -5.39
N VAL A 28 -12.60 3.85 -5.11
CA VAL A 28 -11.94 2.61 -5.52
C VAL A 28 -11.86 1.67 -4.32
N LYS A 29 -12.41 0.47 -4.45
CA LYS A 29 -12.26 -0.59 -3.44
C LYS A 29 -10.82 -1.10 -3.47
N THR A 30 -10.17 -1.12 -2.31
CA THR A 30 -8.82 -1.63 -2.14
C THR A 30 -8.74 -2.56 -0.93
N THR A 31 -7.68 -3.35 -0.86
CA THR A 31 -7.39 -4.22 0.28
C THR A 31 -5.95 -4.06 0.74
N TYR A 32 -5.76 -4.10 2.06
CA TYR A 32 -4.44 -4.28 2.66
C TYR A 32 -4.24 -5.73 3.15
N ASN A 33 -5.17 -6.64 2.80
CA ASN A 33 -4.99 -8.08 2.96
C ASN A 33 -4.15 -8.66 1.80
N ALA A 34 -2.87 -8.31 1.79
CA ALA A 34 -1.92 -8.82 0.81
C ALA A 34 -1.19 -10.08 1.32
N PRO A 35 -0.63 -10.91 0.42
CA PRO A 35 0.36 -11.91 0.80
C PRO A 35 1.51 -11.28 1.61
N SER A 36 2.05 -12.02 2.59
CA SER A 36 3.04 -11.48 3.54
C SER A 36 4.30 -10.93 2.90
N GLU A 37 4.65 -11.46 1.72
CA GLU A 37 5.73 -10.97 0.87
C GLU A 37 5.56 -9.50 0.46
N PHE A 38 4.37 -8.89 0.49
CA PHE A 38 4.19 -7.47 0.16
C PHE A 38 4.45 -6.50 1.33
N TYR A 39 4.44 -6.96 2.58
CA TYR A 39 4.64 -6.07 3.73
C TYR A 39 6.12 -5.84 4.04
N GLY A 40 6.47 -4.68 4.57
CA GLY A 40 7.85 -4.33 4.93
C GLY A 40 8.35 -3.09 4.21
N ILE A 41 9.67 -2.97 4.07
CA ILE A 41 10.32 -1.76 3.55
C ILE A 41 10.94 -2.05 2.18
N TYR A 42 10.49 -1.31 1.18
CA TYR A 42 11.10 -1.20 -0.14
C TYR A 42 12.06 -0.01 -0.09
N LYS A 43 13.34 -0.24 -0.35
CA LYS A 43 14.36 0.79 -0.26
C LYS A 43 14.74 1.31 -1.63
N GLY A 44 14.86 2.63 -1.73
CA GLY A 44 15.40 3.31 -2.89
C GLY A 44 16.91 3.29 -2.95
N LYS A 45 17.44 3.98 -3.98
CA LYS A 45 18.89 4.04 -4.22
C LYS A 45 19.60 4.96 -3.22
N LYS A 46 18.88 5.94 -2.65
CA LYS A 46 19.40 6.87 -1.65
C LYS A 46 18.68 6.63 -0.33
N GLU A 47 17.98 7.65 0.16
CA GLU A 47 17.30 7.67 1.45
C GLU A 47 15.78 7.47 1.31
N GLY A 48 15.29 7.25 0.08
CA GLY A 48 13.90 7.02 -0.22
C GLY A 48 13.45 5.62 0.15
N TYR A 49 12.19 5.49 0.55
CA TYR A 49 11.60 4.20 0.89
C TYR A 49 10.07 4.21 0.85
N LEU A 50 9.50 3.03 0.69
CA LEU A 50 8.09 2.72 0.93
C LEU A 50 8.01 1.67 2.03
N LYS A 51 7.33 1.98 3.13
CA LYS A 51 7.04 1.04 4.21
C LYS A 51 5.55 0.70 4.20
N LEU A 52 5.22 -0.59 4.09
CA LEU A 52 3.85 -1.11 4.12
C LEU A 52 3.66 -1.98 5.37
N ASN A 53 2.81 -1.53 6.31
CA ASN A 53 2.46 -2.28 7.52
C ASN A 53 1.21 -3.14 7.28
N GLU A 54 1.08 -4.25 8.00
CA GLU A 54 -0.01 -5.23 7.85
C GLU A 54 -1.41 -4.71 8.21
N ASP A 55 -1.49 -3.56 8.87
CA ASP A 55 -2.71 -2.86 9.25
C ASP A 55 -3.21 -1.86 8.18
N GLY A 56 -2.50 -1.78 7.04
CA GLY A 56 -2.80 -0.86 5.95
C GLY A 56 -2.31 0.56 6.17
N SER A 57 -1.52 0.81 7.23
CA SER A 57 -0.74 2.04 7.39
C SER A 57 0.64 1.89 6.76
N GLY A 58 1.34 3.00 6.57
CA GLY A 58 2.68 2.98 6.03
C GLY A 58 3.34 4.35 6.00
N GLU A 59 4.50 4.38 5.36
CA GLU A 59 5.24 5.61 5.12
C GLU A 59 5.85 5.62 3.71
N TYR A 60 5.85 6.78 3.07
CA TYR A 60 6.50 6.98 1.78
C TYR A 60 7.48 8.16 1.88
N LYS A 61 8.73 7.96 1.47
CA LYS A 61 9.75 9.02 1.43
C LYS A 61 10.44 9.00 0.08
N TYR A 62 10.40 10.12 -0.66
CA TYR A 62 11.06 10.24 -1.96
C TYR A 62 12.59 10.14 -1.84
N ASP A 63 13.24 9.48 -2.81
CA ASP A 63 14.69 9.57 -3.01
C ASP A 63 15.10 11.00 -3.42
N VAL A 64 14.26 11.64 -4.23
CA VAL A 64 14.41 13.02 -4.69
C VAL A 64 13.04 13.68 -4.64
N PHE A 65 12.85 14.62 -3.72
CA PHE A 65 11.56 15.29 -3.48
C PHE A 65 11.10 16.19 -4.65
N GLY A 66 12.01 16.52 -5.57
CA GLY A 66 11.74 17.38 -6.71
C GLY A 66 11.43 18.83 -6.32
N PHE A 67 10.70 19.53 -7.17
CA PHE A 67 10.25 20.90 -6.91
C PHE A 67 9.03 20.91 -5.99
N ALA A 68 9.13 21.58 -4.86
CA ALA A 68 8.06 21.76 -3.90
C ALA A 68 7.97 23.23 -3.46
N PRO A 69 6.77 23.75 -3.14
CA PRO A 69 6.65 25.07 -2.52
C PRO A 69 7.39 25.10 -1.17
N ALA A 70 7.86 26.27 -0.74
CA ALA A 70 8.66 26.41 0.49
C ALA A 70 7.95 25.91 1.76
N SER A 71 6.61 25.89 1.76
CA SER A 71 5.78 25.34 2.84
C SER A 71 5.81 23.81 2.93
N CYS A 72 6.28 23.11 1.90
CA CYS A 72 6.28 21.65 1.81
C CYS A 72 7.66 21.10 2.13
N LYS A 73 7.82 20.48 3.30
CA LYS A 73 9.10 19.94 3.76
C LYS A 73 9.35 18.54 3.18
N PRO A 74 10.59 18.24 2.76
CA PRO A 74 10.97 16.90 2.35
C PRO A 74 11.11 15.99 3.58
N SER A 75 10.04 15.31 3.97
CA SER A 75 10.08 14.25 4.98
C SER A 75 9.24 13.06 4.56
N ALA A 76 9.24 12.02 5.40
CA ALA A 76 8.35 10.89 5.22
C ALA A 76 6.88 11.33 5.26
N ILE A 77 6.09 10.78 4.35
CA ILE A 77 4.65 10.97 4.21
C ILE A 77 3.99 9.78 4.90
N ALA A 78 3.23 10.03 5.96
CA ALA A 78 2.38 9.00 6.55
C ALA A 78 1.25 8.67 5.56
N ILE A 79 1.03 7.37 5.32
CA ILE A 79 0.07 6.90 4.33
C ILE A 79 -0.87 5.85 4.90
N GLU A 80 -2.06 5.81 4.33
CA GLU A 80 -2.90 4.62 4.25
C GLU A 80 -2.79 4.03 2.86
N TRP A 81 -2.80 2.71 2.73
CA TRP A 81 -2.61 2.05 1.45
C TRP A 81 -3.55 0.86 1.24
N GLY A 82 -3.71 0.48 -0.03
CA GLY A 82 -4.36 -0.76 -0.41
C GLY A 82 -4.13 -1.11 -1.88
N PHE A 83 -4.02 -2.41 -2.18
CA PHE A 83 -4.03 -2.93 -3.54
C PHE A 83 -5.45 -2.89 -4.11
N LEU A 84 -5.58 -2.66 -5.41
CA LEU A 84 -6.89 -2.76 -6.06
C LEU A 84 -7.37 -4.21 -6.05
N VAL A 85 -8.68 -4.37 -5.86
CA VAL A 85 -9.36 -5.67 -5.95
C VAL A 85 -10.42 -5.66 -7.03
N ASP A 86 -10.71 -6.82 -7.60
CA ASP A 86 -11.81 -7.02 -8.53
C ASP A 86 -13.14 -7.31 -7.80
N GLU A 87 -14.18 -7.62 -8.57
CA GLU A 87 -15.52 -7.93 -8.06
C GLU A 87 -15.57 -9.19 -7.18
N LYS A 88 -14.52 -10.01 -7.20
CA LYS A 88 -14.37 -11.25 -6.42
C LYS A 88 -13.40 -11.08 -5.25
N ASP A 89 -13.05 -9.85 -4.91
CA ASP A 89 -12.06 -9.53 -3.87
C ASP A 89 -10.65 -10.12 -4.13
N SER A 90 -10.36 -10.43 -5.40
CA SER A 90 -9.03 -10.88 -5.82
C SER A 90 -8.15 -9.69 -6.18
N LEU A 91 -6.85 -9.77 -5.86
CA LEU A 91 -5.90 -8.72 -6.22
C LEU A 91 -5.85 -8.53 -7.73
N VAL A 92 -6.07 -7.30 -8.18
CA VAL A 92 -5.85 -6.92 -9.58
C VAL A 92 -4.34 -7.00 -9.85
N SER A 93 -3.96 -7.58 -10.98
CA SER A 93 -2.57 -7.59 -11.44
C SER A 93 -2.51 -7.55 -12.96
N PHE A 94 -1.38 -7.10 -13.49
CA PHE A 94 -1.12 -7.09 -14.93
C PHE A 94 0.17 -7.83 -15.23
N THR A 95 0.13 -8.70 -16.25
CA THR A 95 1.33 -9.40 -16.74
C THR A 95 2.23 -8.44 -17.50
N ARG A 96 3.51 -8.45 -17.15
CA ARG A 96 4.61 -7.76 -17.82
C ARG A 96 5.65 -8.79 -18.24
N GLU A 97 6.53 -8.44 -19.18
CA GLU A 97 7.62 -9.32 -19.64
C GLU A 97 8.49 -9.85 -18.48
N TYR A 98 8.72 -9.00 -17.47
CA TYR A 98 9.60 -9.28 -16.34
C TYR A 98 8.88 -9.69 -15.05
N GLY A 99 7.54 -9.80 -15.04
CA GLY A 99 6.80 -10.15 -13.81
C GLY A 99 5.32 -9.74 -13.80
N LEU A 100 4.74 -9.67 -12.61
CA LEU A 100 3.39 -9.18 -12.37
C LEU A 100 3.44 -7.81 -11.71
N SER A 101 2.62 -6.86 -12.20
CA SER A 101 2.48 -5.54 -11.60
C SER A 101 1.15 -5.43 -10.86
N TYR A 102 1.21 -5.12 -9.56
CA TYR A 102 0.06 -4.98 -8.68
C TYR A 102 -0.19 -3.48 -8.38
N PRO A 103 -1.26 -2.88 -8.91
CA PRO A 103 -1.60 -1.49 -8.63
C PRO A 103 -1.92 -1.29 -7.15
N ILE A 104 -1.30 -0.28 -6.55
CA ILE A 104 -1.47 0.13 -5.16
C ILE A 104 -1.88 1.60 -5.11
N LEU A 105 -2.92 1.91 -4.36
CA LEU A 105 -3.27 3.28 -4.02
C LEU A 105 -2.76 3.61 -2.63
N MET A 106 -2.15 4.78 -2.50
CA MET A 106 -1.66 5.32 -1.24
C MET A 106 -2.28 6.70 -1.04
N LYS A 107 -2.87 6.93 0.12
CA LYS A 107 -3.47 8.21 0.53
C LYS A 107 -2.66 8.77 1.70
N CYS A 108 -2.20 10.01 1.61
CA CYS A 108 -1.51 10.63 2.74
C CYS A 108 -2.49 10.96 3.88
N THR A 109 -2.07 10.77 5.13
CA THR A 109 -2.89 11.05 6.33
C THR A 109 -2.44 12.29 7.10
N GLY A 110 -1.37 12.95 6.67
CA GLY A 110 -0.82 14.15 7.30
C GLY A 110 -0.78 15.37 6.39
N ASP A 111 -0.07 16.40 6.85
CA ASP A 111 0.05 17.69 6.14
C ASP A 111 0.89 17.60 4.86
N ILE A 112 1.83 16.65 4.84
CA ILE A 112 2.74 16.44 3.71
C ILE A 112 2.08 15.46 2.75
N ARG A 113 2.07 15.83 1.47
CA ARG A 113 1.41 15.06 0.41
C ARG A 113 2.38 14.75 -0.73
N PHE A 114 1.95 13.88 -1.63
CA PHE A 114 2.73 13.45 -2.78
C PHE A 114 3.01 14.60 -3.77
N GLN A 115 4.05 14.43 -4.58
CA GLN A 115 4.43 15.33 -5.67
C GLN A 115 4.58 16.80 -5.20
N GLY A 116 5.36 17.01 -4.13
CA GLY A 116 5.56 18.34 -3.55
C GLY A 116 4.30 18.91 -2.90
N CYS A 117 3.59 18.10 -2.10
CA CYS A 117 2.35 18.45 -1.41
C CYS A 117 1.14 18.77 -2.32
N ARG A 118 1.17 18.37 -3.59
CA ARG A 118 0.10 18.67 -4.57
C ARG A 118 -0.97 17.59 -4.65
N LYS A 119 -0.62 16.34 -4.36
CA LYS A 119 -1.53 15.20 -4.50
C LYS A 119 -1.71 14.48 -3.18
N GLU A 120 -2.96 14.30 -2.77
CA GLU A 120 -3.31 13.54 -1.57
C GLU A 120 -3.22 12.02 -1.79
N VAL A 121 -3.50 11.57 -3.02
CA VAL A 121 -3.49 10.16 -3.39
C VAL A 121 -2.52 9.91 -4.52
N MET A 122 -1.76 8.82 -4.43
CA MET A 122 -0.84 8.34 -5.44
C MET A 122 -1.20 6.91 -5.84
N LEU A 123 -1.29 6.68 -7.14
CA LEU A 123 -1.30 5.35 -7.74
C LEU A 123 0.13 4.97 -8.08
N ASP A 124 0.52 3.78 -7.66
CA ASP A 124 1.80 3.16 -7.98
C ASP A 124 1.60 1.67 -8.28
N PHE A 125 2.69 0.94 -8.52
CA PHE A 125 2.68 -0.49 -8.77
C PHE A 125 3.78 -1.18 -7.98
N ILE A 126 3.42 -2.23 -7.26
CA ILE A 126 4.40 -3.19 -6.75
C ILE A 126 4.63 -4.26 -7.81
N MET A 127 5.88 -4.44 -8.21
CA MET A 127 6.34 -5.43 -9.18
C MET A 127 6.77 -6.70 -8.45
N LYS A 128 6.20 -7.86 -8.81
CA LYS A 128 6.72 -9.19 -8.48
C LYS A 128 7.46 -9.73 -9.68
N TYR A 129 8.80 -9.73 -9.62
CA TYR A 129 9.65 -10.16 -10.72
C TYR A 129 9.67 -11.69 -10.85
N ASN A 130 9.79 -12.19 -12.08
CA ASN A 130 9.88 -13.63 -12.37
C ASN A 130 11.03 -14.34 -11.62
N LYS A 131 12.08 -13.59 -11.26
CA LYS A 131 13.26 -14.09 -10.52
C LYS A 131 13.06 -14.14 -8.99
N GLY A 132 11.86 -13.84 -8.48
CA GLY A 132 11.54 -13.97 -7.05
C GLY A 132 11.77 -12.73 -6.18
N GLY A 133 11.94 -11.55 -6.78
CA GLY A 133 12.07 -10.27 -6.06
C GLY A 133 10.81 -9.41 -6.12
N LEU A 134 10.74 -8.41 -5.24
CA LEU A 134 9.70 -7.37 -5.26
C LEU A 134 10.30 -5.97 -5.40
N GLY A 135 9.63 -5.10 -6.14
CA GLY A 135 10.04 -3.70 -6.27
C GLY A 135 8.89 -2.73 -6.53
N VAL A 136 9.19 -1.42 -6.55
CA VAL A 136 8.20 -0.36 -6.79
C VAL A 136 8.46 0.29 -8.14
N SER A 137 7.45 0.34 -9.00
CA SER A 137 7.61 0.71 -10.41
C SER A 137 7.82 2.21 -10.66
N SER A 138 7.28 3.10 -9.82
CA SER A 138 7.33 4.55 -10.09
C SER A 138 8.65 5.24 -9.75
N SER A 139 9.55 4.57 -9.03
CA SER A 139 10.62 5.23 -8.28
C SER A 139 12.03 4.67 -8.57
N ASP A 140 12.35 4.31 -9.82
CA ASP A 140 13.69 3.86 -10.25
C ASP A 140 14.27 2.70 -9.42
N ASP A 141 13.63 1.53 -9.46
CA ASP A 141 14.13 0.28 -8.90
C ASP A 141 14.22 0.24 -7.37
N TRP A 142 13.19 0.71 -6.65
CA TRP A 142 13.12 0.44 -5.21
C TRP A 142 12.91 -1.05 -5.02
N ILE A 143 13.85 -1.72 -4.34
CA ILE A 143 13.86 -3.18 -4.16
C ILE A 143 13.53 -3.49 -2.70
N LYS A 144 12.75 -4.56 -2.50
CA LYS A 144 12.54 -5.14 -1.18
C LYS A 144 13.68 -6.12 -0.88
N ASN A 145 14.42 -5.85 0.19
CA ASN A 145 15.45 -6.75 0.72
C ASN A 145 14.86 -7.76 1.71
#